data_AF-A0A924AYC3-F1
#
_entry.id   AF-A0A924AYC3-F1
#
_cell.length_a   1.000
_cell.length_b   1.000
_cell.length_c   1.000
_cell.angle_alpha   90.00
_cell.angle_beta   90.00
_cell.angle_gamma   90.00
#
_symmetry.space_group_name_H-M   'P 1'
#
loop_
_entity.id
_entity.type
_entity.pdbx_description
1 polymer ?
#
loop_
_entity_poly.entity_id
_entity_poly.type
_entity_poly.pdbx_seq_one_letter_code
_entity_poly.pdbx_strand_id
1 'polypeptide(L)' 'MNAPLDKNLEHTHTFVTAPHFPIYMDYSSTTPIDPRVADKMIPYLREQFGNPASRSHMYGWTAEAALEEARVEVA' A
#
# COMPACT_ATOMS: atom_id res chain seq x y z
N MET A 1 -4.66 -6.64 4.82
CA MET A 1 -5.37 -7.08 3.60
C MET A 1 -6.84 -7.19 3.98
N ASN A 2 -7.54 -6.05 3.98
CA ASN A 2 -8.94 -6.00 4.37
C ASN A 2 -9.76 -6.28 3.11
N ALA A 3 -10.57 -7.34 3.14
CA ALA A 3 -11.44 -7.71 2.04
C ALA A 3 -12.41 -6.56 1.71
N PRO A 4 -12.80 -6.37 0.44
CA PRO A 4 -13.78 -5.37 0.08
C PRO A 4 -15.10 -5.65 0.82
N LEU A 5 -15.65 -4.61 1.46
CA LEU A 5 -16.98 -4.65 2.04
C LEU A 5 -17.97 -4.78 0.88
N ASP A 6 -18.38 -6.01 0.57
CA ASP A 6 -19.44 -6.25 -0.40
C ASP A 6 -20.73 -5.61 0.15
N LYS A 7 -21.26 -4.63 -0.59
CA LYS A 7 -22.36 -3.76 -0.15
C LYS A 7 -23.74 -4.39 -0.29
N ASN A 8 -23.84 -5.70 -0.51
CA ASN A 8 -25.11 -6.39 -0.77
C ASN A 8 -25.31 -7.59 0.16
N LEU A 9 -25.37 -7.34 1.47
CA LEU A 9 -25.96 -8.30 2.40
C LEU A 9 -27.44 -7.97 2.53
N GLU A 10 -28.24 -8.55 1.64
CA GLU A 10 -29.70 -8.59 1.71
C GLU A 10 -30.16 -9.00 3.12
N HIS A 11 -31.00 -8.17 3.73
CA HIS A 11 -31.59 -8.41 5.06
C HIS A 11 -32.60 -9.56 5.01
N THR A 12 -32.13 -10.80 4.99
CA THR A 12 -32.94 -11.96 5.37
C THR A 12 -32.62 -12.34 6.81
N HIS A 13 -33.65 -12.44 7.65
CA HIS A 13 -33.59 -12.75 9.09
C HIS A 13 -33.15 -14.20 9.38
N THR A 14 -32.01 -14.61 8.84
CA THR A 14 -31.25 -15.76 9.27
C THR A 14 -29.95 -15.18 9.77
N PHE A 15 -29.61 -15.38 11.04
CA PHE A 15 -28.34 -14.88 11.61
C PHE A 15 -27.16 -15.60 10.94
N VAL A 16 -26.81 -15.17 9.73
CA VAL A 16 -25.52 -15.46 9.12
C VAL A 16 -24.52 -14.68 9.97
N THR A 17 -23.88 -15.37 10.90
CA THR A 17 -22.71 -14.84 11.59
C THR A 17 -21.69 -14.50 10.52
N ALA A 18 -21.59 -13.23 10.14
CA ALA A 18 -20.48 -12.75 9.34
C ALA A 18 -19.19 -13.24 10.02
N PRO A 19 -18.19 -13.72 9.28
CA PRO A 19 -16.93 -14.14 9.89
C PRO A 19 -16.43 -12.99 10.77
N HIS A 20 -16.29 -13.25 12.07
CA HIS A 20 -15.74 -12.30 13.02
C HIS A 20 -14.28 -12.09 12.65
N PHE A 21 -14.02 -11.11 11.79
CA PHE A 21 -12.66 -10.67 11.53
C PHE A 21 -12.12 -10.00 12.80
N PRO A 22 -10.85 -10.24 13.15
CA PRO A 22 -10.26 -9.61 14.32
C PRO A 22 -10.28 -8.08 14.14
N ILE A 23 -10.76 -7.36 15.15
CA ILE A 23 -10.68 -5.90 15.18
C ILE A 23 -9.22 -5.52 15.41
N TYR A 24 -8.61 -4.86 14.43
CA TYR A 24 -7.22 -4.45 14.51
C TYR A 24 -7.07 -3.20 15.38
N MET A 25 -6.55 -3.37 16.59
CA MET A 25 -6.34 -2.28 17.56
C MET A 25 -4.85 -1.96 17.79
N ASP A 26 -3.93 -2.56 17.02
CA ASP A 26 -2.47 -2.41 17.21
C ASP A 26 -1.83 -1.46 16.17
N TYR A 27 -2.37 -0.24 16.06
CA TYR A 27 -1.80 0.80 15.19
C TYR A 27 -0.42 1.31 15.66
N SER A 28 -0.02 0.97 16.89
CA SER A 28 1.32 1.23 17.42
C SER A 28 2.41 0.38 16.78
N SER A 29 2.08 -0.86 16.40
CA SER A 29 3.03 -1.79 15.79
C SER A 29 3.17 -1.55 14.28
N THR A 30 2.03 -1.46 13.57
CA THR A 30 2.01 -1.14 12.14
C THR A 30 0.63 -0.62 11.72
N THR A 31 0.54 -0.10 10.50
CA THR A 31 -0.70 0.50 9.99
C THR A 31 -1.06 -0.11 8.63
N PRO A 32 -2.37 -0.28 8.32
CA PRO A 32 -2.79 -0.60 6.97
C PRO A 32 -2.34 0.48 5.99
N ILE A 33 -1.78 0.06 4.85
CA ILE A 33 -1.34 0.99 3.80
C ILE A 33 -2.57 1.62 3.15
N ASP A 34 -2.60 2.96 3.05
CA ASP A 34 -3.61 3.70 2.28
C ASP A 34 -3.53 3.26 0.80
N PRO A 35 -4.65 2.91 0.14
CA PRO A 35 -4.64 2.49 -1.25
C PRO A 35 -3.87 3.42 -2.19
N ARG A 36 -3.94 4.74 -1.96
CA ARG A 36 -3.23 5.73 -2.78
C ARG A 36 -1.71 5.60 -2.65
N VAL A 37 -1.22 5.25 -1.46
CA VAL A 37 0.20 4.99 -1.22
C VAL A 37 0.61 3.70 -1.92
N ALA A 38 -0.21 2.64 -1.83
CA ALA A 38 0.06 1.40 -2.53
C ALA A 38 0.14 1.62 -4.05
N ASP A 39 -0.83 2.33 -4.63
CA ASP A 39 -0.88 2.62 -6.06
C ASP A 39 0.34 3.40 -6.54
N LYS A 40 0.81 4.37 -5.74
CA LYS A 40 2.04 5.13 -6.03
C LYS A 40 3.32 4.30 -5.89
N MET A 41 3.34 3.33 -4.98
CA MET A 41 4.51 2.49 -4.72
C MET A 41 4.64 1.30 -5.68
N ILE A 42 3.53 0.76 -6.18
CA ILE A 42 3.51 -0.43 -7.07
C ILE A 42 4.45 -0.30 -8.28
N PRO A 43 4.51 0.84 -9.01
CA PRO A 43 5.42 1.01 -10.14
C PRO A 43 6.89 0.75 -9.77
N TYR A 44 7.35 1.23 -8.62
CA TYR A 44 8.74 1.05 -8.15
C TYR A 44 9.02 -0.38 -7.67
N LEU A 45 7.98 -1.13 -7.28
CA LEU A 45 8.10 -2.52 -6.86
C LEU A 45 8.12 -3.50 -8.04
N ARG A 46 7.49 -3.15 -9.16
CA ARG A 46 7.28 -4.07 -10.29
C ARG A 46 8.06 -3.71 -11.54
N GLU A 47 8.09 -2.43 -11.90
CA GLU A 47 8.49 -1.97 -13.24
C GLU A 47 9.74 -1.10 -13.20
N GLN A 48 9.77 -0.13 -12.29
CA GLN A 48 10.83 0.88 -12.14
C GLN A 48 11.72 0.57 -10.94
N PHE A 49 12.17 -0.68 -10.84
CA PHE A 49 13.06 -1.11 -9.77
C PHE A 49 14.49 -0.59 -10.02
N GLY A 50 15.20 -0.28 -8.95
CA GLY A 50 16.58 0.19 -9.02
C GLY A 50 17.14 0.54 -7.65
N ASN A 51 18.47 0.50 -7.53
CA ASN A 51 19.16 1.04 -6.36
C ASN A 51 19.55 2.50 -6.67
N PRO A 52 19.08 3.50 -5.91
CA PRO A 52 19.42 4.90 -6.14
C PRO A 52 20.93 5.19 -6.01
N ALA A 53 21.70 4.32 -5.34
CA ALA A 53 23.17 4.46 -5.26
C ALA A 53 23.90 4.02 -6.55
N SER A 54 23.22 3.34 -7.48
CA SER A 54 23.82 2.86 -8.73
C SER A 54 23.91 3.98 -9.77
N ARG A 55 25.10 4.55 -9.97
CA ARG A 55 25.30 5.69 -10.89
C ARG A 55 25.65 5.31 -12.34
N SER A 56 25.74 4.03 -12.66
CA SER A 56 26.24 3.54 -13.95
C SER A 56 25.15 3.24 -14.98
N HIS A 57 23.89 3.20 -14.58
CA HIS A 57 22.79 2.75 -15.45
C HIS A 57 21.48 3.48 -15.14
N MET A 58 20.62 3.52 -16.15
CA MET A 58 19.34 4.25 -16.13
C MET A 58 18.45 3.86 -14.95
N TYR A 59 18.37 2.58 -14.57
CA TYR A 59 17.55 2.13 -13.44
C TYR A 59 17.93 2.79 -12.10
N GLY A 60 19.21 3.11 -11.89
CA GLY A 60 19.66 3.76 -10.66
C GLY A 60 19.37 5.25 -10.67
N TRP A 61 19.52 5.92 -11.81
CA TRP A 61 19.15 7.32 -11.98
C TRP A 61 17.66 7.56 -11.79
N THR A 62 16.80 6.71 -12.35
CA THR A 62 15.34 6.80 -12.15
C THR A 62 14.96 6.61 -10.67
N ALA A 63 15.61 5.66 -9.99
CA ALA A 63 15.38 5.44 -8.56
C ALA A 63 15.89 6.61 -7.69
N GLU A 64 17.02 7.22 -8.05
CA GLU A 64 17.57 8.40 -7.37
C GLU A 64 16.63 9.60 -7.52
N ALA A 65 16.12 9.87 -8.72
CA ALA A 65 15.17 10.94 -8.96
C ALA A 65 13.87 10.79 -8.14
N ALA A 66 13.30 9.58 -8.11
CA ALA A 66 12.10 9.29 -7.31
C ALA A 66 12.34 9.45 -5.80
N LEU A 67 13.53 9.06 -5.32
CA LEU A 67 13.91 9.25 -3.92
C LEU A 67 14.03 10.73 -3.56
N GLU A 68 14.60 11.54 -4.45
CA GLU A 68 14.77 12.98 -4.21
C GLU A 68 13.44 13.71 -4.18
N GLU A 69 12.51 13.39 -5.09
CA GLU A 69 11.15 13.92 -5.05
C GLU A 69 10.46 13.59 -3.72
N ALA A 70 10.53 12.32 -3.28
CA ALA A 70 9.95 11.91 -2.00
C ALA A 70 10.57 12.62 -0.78
N ARG A 71 11.86 12.99 -0.84
CA ARG A 71 12.51 13.76 0.24
C ARG A 71 11.94 15.16 0.35
N VAL A 72 11.64 15.80 -0.78
CA VAL A 72 11.04 17.15 -0.81
C VAL A 72 9.62 17.13 -0.24
N GLU A 73 8.85 16.06 -0.45
CA GLU A 73 7.48 15.95 0.08
C GLU A 73 7.43 15.73 1.60
N VAL A 74 8.50 15.19 2.20
CA VAL A 74 8.57 14.88 3.64
C VAL A 74 9.28 15.97 4.45
N ALA A 75 10.24 16.68 3.86
CA ALA A 75 11.06 17.71 4.51
C ALA A 75 10.32 19.04 4.74
#